data_AF-A0A1C5PFE5-F1
#
_entry.id   AF-A0A1C5PFE5-F1
#
_cell.length_a   1.000
_cell.length_b   1.000
_cell.length_c   1.000
_cell.angle_alpha   90.00
_cell.angle_beta   90.00
_cell.angle_gamma   90.00
#
_symmetry.space_group_name_H-M   'P 1'
#
loop_
_entity.id
_entity.type
_entity.pdbx_description
1 polymer ?
#
loop_
_entity_poly.entity_id
_entity_poly.type
_entity_poly.pdbx_seq_one_letter_code
_entity_poly.pdbx_strand_id
1 'polypeptide(L)'
;MTRDTIIITTPPQTLRSVQGWDVTPGHLAYRVGRGPHLFRAGGGTVQPRGGIMVVDDQGFDGLGDPGPLCQEVVRECSARGFTGAVLDFDAKLPPLERMAATLEEGFARRGWTLYVPESYGARLQRARVMISSALSGGSLALRLEEASGCFGADRVALALQRVAEDFALPSSTGNGQPLTREELAQKRRQMNPSVFFSGELCARYFTYMNREGGAHFVLFDDGDTLRRKMEVARRAGIHTFLAAWPEVADCVEQLGLQRAQSRAR
;
A
#
# COMPACT_ATOMS: atom_id res chain seq x y z
N MET A 1 -18.90 3.96 16.47
CA MET A 1 -18.49 3.41 15.17
C MET A 1 -17.09 3.91 14.88
N THR A 2 -16.10 3.04 14.82
CA THR A 2 -14.73 3.42 14.45
C THR A 2 -14.73 3.87 13.00
N ARG A 3 -14.22 5.07 12.74
CA ARG A 3 -14.19 5.65 11.39
C ARG A 3 -12.97 5.15 10.64
N ASP A 4 -13.18 4.69 9.41
CA ASP A 4 -12.09 4.24 8.55
C ASP A 4 -11.14 5.40 8.23
N THR A 5 -9.84 5.11 8.29
CA THR A 5 -8.76 5.98 7.80
C THR A 5 -8.30 5.43 6.46
N ILE A 6 -8.56 6.14 5.37
CA ILE A 6 -8.18 5.72 4.03
C ILE A 6 -7.09 6.66 3.50
N ILE A 7 -5.91 6.10 3.26
CA ILE A 7 -4.74 6.81 2.76
C ILE A 7 -4.55 6.44 1.31
N ILE A 8 -4.54 7.45 0.44
CA ILE A 8 -4.33 7.25 -0.99
C ILE A 8 -2.97 7.80 -1.38
N THR A 9 -2.05 6.91 -1.73
CA THR A 9 -0.72 7.32 -2.21
C THR A 9 -0.83 7.79 -3.66
N THR A 10 -0.27 8.96 -3.94
CA THR A 10 -0.38 9.60 -5.25
C THR A 10 0.85 10.46 -5.53
N PRO A 11 1.39 10.44 -6.76
CA PRO A 11 2.45 11.34 -7.14
C PRO A 11 1.91 12.79 -7.26
N PRO A 12 2.76 13.83 -7.13
CA PRO A 12 2.33 15.22 -7.11
C PRO A 12 1.47 15.65 -8.31
N GLN A 13 1.68 15.06 -9.47
CA GLN A 13 0.99 15.38 -10.73
C GLN A 13 -0.50 14.99 -10.68
N THR A 14 -0.86 13.95 -9.91
CA THR A 14 -2.23 13.43 -9.81
C THR A 14 -2.92 13.83 -8.50
N LEU A 15 -2.28 14.64 -7.65
CA LEU A 15 -2.82 15.05 -6.36
C LEU A 15 -4.19 15.72 -6.45
N ARG A 16 -4.44 16.54 -7.49
CA ARG A 16 -5.75 17.20 -7.70
C ARG A 16 -6.90 16.20 -7.86
N SER A 17 -6.64 15.02 -8.41
CA SER A 17 -7.64 13.97 -8.59
C SER A 17 -8.05 13.33 -7.27
N VAL A 18 -7.15 13.35 -6.27
CA VAL A 18 -7.37 12.78 -4.92
C VAL A 18 -8.02 13.79 -3.98
N GLN A 19 -7.70 15.08 -4.09
CA GLN A 19 -8.18 16.14 -3.18
C GLN A 19 -9.71 16.32 -3.13
N GLY A 20 -10.45 15.81 -4.13
CA GLY A 20 -11.91 15.85 -4.15
C GLY A 20 -12.60 14.81 -3.25
N TRP A 21 -11.85 13.87 -2.69
CA TRP A 21 -12.36 12.72 -1.93
C TRP A 21 -12.08 12.85 -0.43
N ASP A 22 -12.92 12.22 0.40
CA ASP A 22 -12.70 12.10 1.85
C ASP A 22 -11.62 11.06 2.17
N VAL A 23 -10.39 11.37 1.77
CA VAL A 23 -9.19 10.53 1.97
C VAL A 23 -8.02 11.37 2.47
N THR A 24 -7.08 10.72 3.12
CA THR A 24 -5.79 11.31 3.48
C THR A 24 -4.83 11.13 2.30
N PRO A 25 -4.36 12.20 1.64
CA PRO A 25 -3.39 12.07 0.56
C PRO A 25 -2.02 11.65 1.12
N GLY A 26 -1.45 10.59 0.56
CA GLY A 26 -0.06 10.18 0.73
C GLY A 26 0.78 10.68 -0.43
N HIS A 27 1.78 11.52 -0.17
CA HIS A 27 2.56 12.17 -1.23
C HIS A 27 3.79 11.33 -1.62
N LEU A 28 3.71 10.67 -2.78
CA LEU A 28 4.83 9.96 -3.42
C LEU A 28 5.80 10.97 -4.05
N ALA A 29 6.47 11.73 -3.21
CA ALA A 29 7.29 12.87 -3.60
C ALA A 29 8.65 12.91 -2.90
N TYR A 30 8.99 11.86 -2.15
CA TYR A 30 10.20 11.82 -1.34
C TYR A 30 10.88 10.48 -1.46
N ARG A 31 12.22 10.51 -1.45
CA ARG A 31 13.06 9.32 -1.46
C ARG A 31 14.29 9.51 -0.61
N VAL A 32 14.85 8.40 -0.13
CA VAL A 32 16.17 8.37 0.48
C VAL A 32 17.22 8.25 -0.63
N GLY A 33 18.02 9.30 -0.82
CA GLY A 33 19.13 9.27 -1.77
C GLY A 33 20.46 8.92 -1.12
N ARG A 34 21.52 8.93 -1.94
CA ARG A 34 22.90 8.70 -1.50
C ARG A 34 23.29 9.68 -0.38
N GLY A 35 24.01 9.19 0.62
CA GLY A 35 24.44 10.00 1.76
C GLY A 35 23.36 10.25 2.82
N PRO A 36 22.55 9.22 3.16
CA PRO A 36 21.19 9.29 3.73
C PRO A 36 20.59 10.70 3.83
N HIS A 37 20.19 11.26 2.70
CA HIS A 37 19.51 12.55 2.64
C HIS A 37 18.14 12.43 1.99
N LEU A 38 17.21 13.29 2.41
CA LEU A 38 15.85 13.35 1.89
C LEU A 38 15.84 14.12 0.58
N PHE A 39 15.55 13.43 -0.52
CA PHE A 39 15.37 14.04 -1.81
C PHE A 39 13.89 14.17 -2.13
N ARG A 40 13.53 15.26 -2.80
CA ARG A 40 12.19 15.45 -3.36
C ARG A 40 12.15 14.84 -4.74
N ALA A 41 11.38 13.78 -4.90
CA ALA A 41 11.06 13.19 -6.19
C ALA A 41 9.91 13.99 -6.83
N GLY A 42 10.16 14.60 -7.99
CA GLY A 42 9.15 15.35 -8.75
C GLY A 42 9.46 16.84 -8.83
N GLY A 43 9.90 17.30 -10.01
CA GLY A 43 10.13 18.71 -10.34
C GLY A 43 8.86 19.55 -10.53
N GLY A 44 7.78 19.21 -9.81
CA GLY A 44 6.51 19.92 -9.90
C GLY A 44 6.54 21.25 -9.15
N THR A 45 5.87 22.27 -9.70
CA THR A 45 5.73 23.60 -9.08
C THR A 45 4.81 23.61 -7.85
N VAL A 46 3.95 22.58 -7.71
CA VAL A 46 3.01 22.46 -6.60
C VAL A 46 3.68 21.70 -5.46
N GLN A 47 3.90 22.39 -4.34
CA GLN A 47 4.44 21.77 -3.14
C GLN A 47 3.31 21.12 -2.34
N PRO A 48 3.39 19.80 -2.05
CA PRO A 48 2.35 19.11 -1.30
C PRO A 48 2.19 19.70 0.11
N ARG A 49 0.95 19.81 0.58
CA ARG A 49 0.60 20.28 1.94
C ARG A 49 -0.50 19.41 2.52
N GLY A 50 -0.42 19.15 3.83
CA GLY A 50 -1.36 18.29 4.55
C GLY A 50 -1.24 16.81 4.14
N GLY A 51 -1.81 15.90 4.93
CA GLY A 51 -1.76 14.47 4.64
C GLY A 51 -0.50 13.79 5.15
N ILE A 52 0.02 12.83 4.40
CA ILE A 52 1.10 11.94 4.83
C ILE A 52 2.25 11.98 3.81
N MET A 53 3.48 12.01 4.29
CA MET A 53 4.67 11.87 3.45
C MET A 53 4.84 10.41 3.03
N VAL A 54 5.20 10.11 1.79
CA VAL A 54 5.67 8.77 1.42
C VAL A 54 7.14 8.86 1.02
N VAL A 55 7.97 8.01 1.62
CA VAL A 55 9.42 7.97 1.39
C VAL A 55 9.78 6.57 0.88
N ASP A 56 10.34 6.50 -0.32
CA ASP A 56 10.92 5.27 -0.86
C ASP A 56 12.44 5.17 -0.61
N ASP A 57 13.02 3.99 -0.76
CA ASP A 57 14.47 3.73 -0.63
C ASP A 57 15.19 3.68 -1.99
N GLN A 58 14.56 4.16 -3.07
CA GLN A 58 15.16 4.08 -4.40
C GLN A 58 16.39 4.98 -4.52
N GLY A 59 17.54 4.34 -4.76
CA GLY A 59 18.83 5.00 -4.91
C GLY A 59 19.59 5.22 -3.60
N PHE A 60 19.10 4.66 -2.49
CA PHE A 60 19.86 4.54 -1.26
C PHE A 60 21.02 3.55 -1.44
N ASP A 61 22.23 3.95 -1.01
CA ASP A 61 23.45 3.16 -1.16
C ASP A 61 23.74 2.24 0.04
N GLY A 62 22.87 2.24 1.06
CA GLY A 62 23.04 1.41 2.26
C GLY A 62 24.10 1.91 3.23
N LEU A 63 24.67 3.10 3.00
CA LEU A 63 25.77 3.64 3.80
C LEU A 63 25.33 4.91 4.56
N GLY A 64 26.09 5.30 5.58
CA GLY A 64 25.88 6.54 6.33
C GLY A 64 24.98 6.43 7.57
N ASP A 65 24.95 7.54 8.33
CA ASP A 65 24.14 7.69 9.53
C ASP A 65 22.72 8.19 9.17
N PRO A 66 21.64 7.48 9.55
CA PRO A 66 20.27 7.94 9.31
C PRO A 66 19.83 9.09 10.22
N GLY A 67 20.62 9.50 11.22
CA GLY A 67 20.27 10.59 12.14
C GLY A 67 19.86 11.91 11.45
N PRO A 68 20.70 12.48 10.56
CA PRO A 68 20.35 13.68 9.79
C PRO A 68 19.09 13.51 8.95
N LEU A 69 18.96 12.36 8.26
CA LEU A 69 17.77 12.02 7.47
C LEU A 69 16.48 12.07 8.28
N CYS A 70 16.50 11.52 9.49
CA CYS A 70 15.34 11.54 10.38
C CYS A 70 14.93 12.98 10.72
N GLN A 71 15.91 13.87 10.94
CA GLN A 71 15.64 15.27 11.20
C GLN A 71 15.07 15.98 9.98
N GLU A 72 15.59 15.69 8.78
CA GLU A 72 15.07 16.23 7.52
C GLU A 72 13.61 15.82 7.30
N VAL A 73 13.28 14.55 7.51
CA VAL A 73 11.90 14.03 7.43
C VAL A 73 10.98 14.75 8.42
N VAL A 74 11.39 14.88 9.68
CA VAL A 74 10.59 15.57 10.70
C VAL A 74 10.39 17.05 10.37
N ARG A 75 11.45 17.75 9.94
CA ARG A 75 11.39 19.17 9.55
C ARG A 75 10.46 19.36 8.36
N GLU A 76 10.57 18.49 7.36
CA GLU A 76 9.73 18.55 6.19
C GLU A 76 8.27 18.26 6.51
N CYS A 77 7.98 17.24 7.32
CA CYS A 77 6.62 16.96 7.81
C CYS A 77 6.03 18.18 8.53
N SER A 78 6.82 18.82 9.40
CA SER A 78 6.40 20.05 10.07
C SER A 78 6.14 21.21 9.10
N ALA A 79 7.02 21.43 8.12
CA ALA A 79 6.92 22.53 7.16
C ALA A 79 5.74 22.37 6.18
N ARG A 80 5.34 21.13 5.89
CA ARG A 80 4.22 20.81 4.99
C ARG A 80 2.90 20.55 5.71
N GLY A 81 2.92 20.46 7.04
CA GLY A 81 1.76 20.09 7.84
C GLY A 81 1.35 18.63 7.64
N PHE A 82 2.31 17.74 7.40
CA PHE A 82 2.04 16.30 7.36
C PHE A 82 1.81 15.76 8.76
N THR A 83 0.89 14.81 8.88
CA THR A 83 0.50 14.17 10.14
C THR A 83 1.09 12.76 10.29
N GLY A 84 2.04 12.40 9.43
CA GLY A 84 2.63 11.07 9.39
C GLY A 84 3.48 10.83 8.16
N ALA A 85 4.06 9.63 8.09
CA ALA A 85 4.88 9.18 6.98
C ALA A 85 4.66 7.69 6.71
N VAL A 86 4.72 7.29 5.45
CA VAL A 86 4.81 5.91 4.98
C VAL A 86 6.25 5.67 4.53
N LEU A 87 6.87 4.65 5.08
CA LEU A 87 8.15 4.14 4.62
C LEU A 87 7.86 3.02 3.61
N ASP A 88 8.05 3.31 2.33
CA ASP A 88 7.82 2.37 1.23
C ASP A 88 9.16 1.74 0.83
N PHE A 89 9.73 0.95 1.76
CA PHE A 89 11.05 0.36 1.60
C PHE A 89 10.95 -1.10 1.19
N ASP A 90 11.56 -1.40 0.05
CA ASP A 90 11.69 -2.78 -0.43
C ASP A 90 12.86 -3.48 0.28
N ALA A 91 13.95 -2.75 0.55
CA ALA A 91 15.14 -3.33 1.16
C ALA A 91 15.03 -3.38 2.69
N LYS A 92 15.63 -4.41 3.28
CA LYS A 92 15.83 -4.52 4.73
C LYS A 92 17.31 -4.34 5.07
N LEU A 93 17.71 -3.08 5.26
CA LEU A 93 19.08 -2.70 5.56
C LEU A 93 19.20 -2.13 6.98
N PRO A 94 20.27 -2.43 7.73
CA PRO A 94 20.43 -1.92 9.10
C PRO A 94 20.28 -0.39 9.25
N PRO A 95 20.76 0.47 8.33
CA PRO A 95 20.50 1.90 8.41
C PRO A 95 19.01 2.28 8.29
N LEU A 96 18.24 1.60 7.43
CA LEU A 96 16.81 1.84 7.27
C LEU A 96 16.03 1.40 8.52
N GLU A 97 16.45 0.30 9.16
CA GLU A 97 15.87 -0.16 10.42
C GLU A 97 16.09 0.86 11.55
N ARG A 98 17.31 1.38 11.67
CA ARG A 98 17.63 2.45 12.65
C ARG A 98 16.86 3.73 12.37
N MET A 99 16.69 4.08 11.08
CA MET A 99 15.88 5.22 10.68
C MET A 99 14.42 5.05 11.11
N ALA A 100 13.81 3.89 10.81
CA ALA A 100 12.42 3.62 11.18
C ALA A 100 12.20 3.71 12.70
N ALA A 101 13.12 3.19 13.51
CA ALA A 101 13.07 3.29 14.96
C ALA A 101 13.18 4.74 15.47
N THR A 102 14.11 5.51 14.91
CA THR A 102 14.32 6.92 15.29
C THR A 102 13.11 7.79 14.89
N LEU A 103 12.54 7.53 13.71
CA LEU A 103 11.33 8.20 13.23
C LEU A 103 10.12 7.85 14.09
N GLU A 104 9.95 6.60 14.51
CA GLU A 104 8.86 6.18 15.39
C GLU A 104 8.82 7.02 16.67
N GLU A 105 9.95 7.17 17.35
CA GLU A 105 10.05 7.99 18.57
C GLU A 105 9.81 9.48 18.30
N GLY A 106 10.35 9.99 17.19
CA GLY A 106 10.16 11.36 16.76
C GLY A 106 8.70 11.70 16.46
N PHE A 107 7.99 10.77 15.83
CA PHE A 107 6.61 10.92 15.39
C PHE A 107 5.64 10.73 16.54
N ALA A 108 5.87 9.73 17.40
CA ALA A 108 5.05 9.48 18.59
C ALA A 108 4.98 10.70 19.50
N ARG A 109 6.10 11.41 19.72
CA ARG A 109 6.14 12.65 20.52
C ARG A 109 5.29 13.79 19.95
N ARG A 110 4.99 13.76 18.66
CA ARG A 110 4.22 14.78 17.93
C ARG A 110 2.78 14.35 17.65
N GLY A 111 2.39 13.13 18.06
CA GLY A 111 1.11 12.54 17.70
C GLY A 111 0.99 12.19 16.21
N TRP A 112 2.11 12.04 15.50
CA TRP A 112 2.12 11.62 14.10
C TRP A 112 2.18 10.11 13.96
N THR A 113 1.66 9.59 12.84
CA THR A 113 1.65 8.14 12.58
C THR A 113 2.74 7.75 11.57
N LEU A 114 3.49 6.70 11.89
CA LEU A 114 4.44 6.09 10.97
C LEU A 114 3.85 4.78 10.45
N TYR A 115 3.84 4.60 9.12
CA TYR A 115 3.47 3.37 8.45
C TYR A 115 4.71 2.69 7.91
N VAL A 116 4.84 1.39 8.15
CA VAL A 116 6.03 0.62 7.79
C VAL A 116 5.67 -0.69 7.12
N PRO A 117 6.56 -1.26 6.29
CA PRO A 117 6.38 -2.60 5.76
C PRO A 117 6.44 -3.62 6.90
N GLU A 118 5.79 -4.76 6.71
CA GLU A 118 5.73 -5.81 7.73
C GLU A 118 7.09 -6.28 8.25
N SER A 119 8.08 -6.32 7.36
CA SER A 119 9.45 -6.74 7.68
C SER A 119 10.12 -5.89 8.78
N TYR A 120 9.61 -4.68 9.02
CA TYR A 120 10.04 -3.74 10.07
C TYR A 120 9.16 -3.81 11.33
N GLY A 121 7.93 -4.33 11.23
CA GLY A 121 6.91 -4.25 12.28
C GLY A 121 7.32 -4.87 13.62
N ALA A 122 8.09 -5.97 13.59
CA ALA A 122 8.50 -6.71 14.79
C ALA A 122 9.44 -5.94 15.73
N ARG A 123 10.20 -4.96 15.22
CA ARG A 123 11.15 -4.16 16.02
C ARG A 123 10.56 -2.84 16.51
N LEU A 124 9.39 -2.48 15.99
CA LEU A 124 8.72 -1.21 16.27
C LEU A 124 7.52 -1.47 17.20
N GLN A 125 7.22 -0.51 18.07
CA GLN A 125 6.20 -0.67 19.12
C GLN A 125 4.91 0.11 18.85
N ARG A 126 4.99 1.19 18.06
CA ARG A 126 3.92 2.16 17.83
C ARG A 126 3.60 2.36 16.36
N ALA A 127 4.55 2.08 15.47
CA ALA A 127 4.34 2.19 14.03
C ALA A 127 3.21 1.25 13.59
N ARG A 128 2.42 1.73 12.62
CA ARG A 128 1.40 0.93 11.95
C ARG A 128 2.05 0.06 10.88
N VAL A 129 1.78 -1.23 10.94
CA VAL A 129 2.35 -2.25 10.07
C VAL A 129 1.43 -2.46 8.88
N MET A 130 1.97 -2.27 7.68
CA MET A 130 1.25 -2.49 6.44
C MET A 130 1.26 -3.98 6.09
N ILE A 131 0.07 -4.58 6.00
CA ILE A 131 -0.13 -5.97 5.61
C ILE A 131 -0.68 -5.98 4.18
N SER A 132 0.03 -6.67 3.29
CA SER A 132 -0.39 -6.83 1.91
C SER A 132 -1.72 -7.58 1.82
N SER A 133 -2.59 -7.09 0.94
CA SER A 133 -3.82 -7.79 0.55
C SER A 133 -3.66 -8.65 -0.72
N ALA A 134 -2.47 -8.66 -1.31
CA ALA A 134 -2.14 -9.46 -2.49
C ALA A 134 -1.60 -10.82 -2.06
N LEU A 135 -2.50 -11.79 -1.90
CA LEU A 135 -2.15 -13.15 -1.52
C LEU A 135 -2.32 -14.08 -2.72
N SER A 136 -1.28 -14.86 -3.04
CA SER A 136 -1.33 -15.93 -4.05
C SER A 136 -1.76 -17.29 -3.47
N GLY A 137 -1.85 -17.40 -2.15
CA GLY A 137 -2.28 -18.60 -1.43
C GLY A 137 -2.70 -18.32 0.01
N GLY A 138 -3.35 -19.29 0.65
CA GLY A 138 -3.86 -19.16 2.01
C GLY A 138 -5.19 -18.38 2.10
N SER A 139 -5.38 -17.67 3.22
CA SER A 139 -6.62 -16.94 3.55
C SER A 139 -6.31 -15.53 4.02
N LEU A 140 -6.95 -14.52 3.42
CA LEU A 140 -6.82 -13.13 3.86
C LEU A 140 -7.35 -12.94 5.27
N ALA A 141 -8.44 -13.62 5.63
CA ALA A 141 -9.01 -13.50 6.98
C ALA A 141 -8.02 -14.00 8.03
N LEU A 142 -7.50 -15.23 7.85
CA LEU A 142 -6.50 -15.80 8.74
C LEU A 142 -5.24 -14.93 8.80
N ARG A 143 -4.78 -14.45 7.65
CA ARG A 143 -3.57 -13.62 7.57
C ARG A 143 -3.68 -12.31 8.37
N LEU A 144 -4.86 -11.68 8.33
CA LEU A 144 -5.12 -10.46 9.09
C LEU A 144 -5.34 -10.72 10.58
N GLU A 145 -5.93 -11.86 10.92
CA GLU A 145 -6.04 -12.32 12.31
C GLU A 145 -4.64 -12.57 12.92
N GLU A 146 -3.77 -13.30 12.21
CA GLU A 146 -2.38 -13.53 12.60
C GLU A 146 -1.60 -12.23 12.77
N ALA A 147 -1.72 -11.30 11.81
CA ALA A 147 -1.07 -9.99 11.91
C ALA A 147 -1.59 -9.19 13.11
N SER A 148 -2.90 -9.24 13.36
CA SER A 148 -3.51 -8.55 14.50
C SER A 148 -3.13 -9.18 15.83
N GLY A 149 -2.95 -10.50 15.89
CA GLY A 149 -2.41 -11.20 17.06
C GLY A 149 -0.95 -10.85 17.34
N CYS A 150 -0.14 -10.70 16.29
CA CYS A 150 1.29 -10.37 16.40
C CYS A 150 1.55 -8.89 16.75
N PHE A 151 0.83 -7.96 16.11
CA PHE A 151 1.11 -6.52 16.21
C PHE A 151 0.06 -5.75 17.02
N GLY A 152 -1.13 -6.31 17.22
CA GLY A 152 -2.32 -5.61 17.72
C GLY A 152 -3.12 -4.96 16.58
N ALA A 153 -4.45 -5.11 16.61
CA ALA A 153 -5.34 -4.64 15.54
C ALA A 153 -5.21 -3.13 15.25
N ASP A 154 -4.99 -2.30 16.28
CA ASP A 154 -4.81 -0.83 16.12
C ASP A 154 -3.53 -0.44 15.36
N ARG A 155 -2.55 -1.36 15.34
CA ARG A 155 -1.29 -1.19 14.62
C ARG A 155 -1.35 -1.78 13.22
N VAL A 156 -2.34 -2.59 12.87
CA VAL A 156 -2.42 -3.16 11.53
C VAL A 156 -3.10 -2.18 10.58
N ALA A 157 -2.51 -2.02 9.40
CA ALA A 157 -3.10 -1.31 8.28
C ALA A 157 -3.10 -2.21 7.05
N LEU A 158 -4.23 -2.30 6.35
CA LEU A 158 -4.33 -3.10 5.13
C LEU A 158 -3.79 -2.30 3.94
N ALA A 159 -2.73 -2.79 3.30
CA ALA A 159 -2.29 -2.32 1.99
C ALA A 159 -3.15 -2.98 0.91
N LEU A 160 -4.14 -2.23 0.43
CA LEU A 160 -4.99 -2.62 -0.68
C LEU A 160 -4.17 -2.60 -1.96
N GLN A 161 -4.11 -3.76 -2.60
CA GLN A 161 -3.39 -3.95 -3.85
C GLN A 161 -4.33 -4.57 -4.88
N ARG A 162 -4.39 -3.95 -6.06
CA ARG A 162 -5.11 -4.46 -7.22
C ARG A 162 -4.17 -5.20 -8.15
N VAL A 163 -3.86 -6.44 -7.77
CA VAL A 163 -2.87 -7.27 -8.47
C VAL A 163 -3.54 -8.08 -9.57
N ALA A 164 -2.79 -8.37 -10.62
CA ALA A 164 -3.11 -9.39 -11.61
C ALA A 164 -1.83 -10.15 -11.93
N GLU A 165 -1.88 -11.48 -11.83
CA GLU A 165 -0.70 -12.35 -11.96
C GLU A 165 -1.06 -13.62 -12.74
N ASP A 166 -0.15 -14.04 -13.61
CA ASP A 166 -0.23 -15.27 -14.40
C ASP A 166 0.79 -16.30 -13.89
N PHE A 167 0.30 -17.41 -13.38
CA PHE A 167 1.09 -18.49 -12.82
C PHE A 167 1.15 -19.65 -13.81
N ALA A 168 2.35 -19.96 -14.31
CA ALA A 168 2.59 -21.22 -15.00
C ALA A 168 2.56 -22.37 -13.98
N LEU A 169 1.81 -23.44 -14.28
CA LEU A 169 1.67 -24.59 -13.39
C LEU A 169 2.59 -25.75 -13.81
N PRO A 170 3.25 -26.43 -12.84
CA PRO A 170 3.21 -26.14 -11.41
C PRO A 170 4.00 -24.88 -11.03
N SER A 171 3.43 -24.02 -10.18
CA SER A 171 4.11 -22.81 -9.70
C SER A 171 5.01 -23.16 -8.52
N SER A 172 6.32 -23.24 -8.75
CA SER A 172 7.31 -23.62 -7.73
C SER A 172 7.70 -22.49 -6.79
N THR A 173 7.49 -21.23 -7.20
CA THR A 173 7.92 -20.04 -6.45
C THR A 173 6.77 -19.34 -5.72
N GLY A 174 5.51 -19.68 -6.03
CA GLY A 174 4.34 -18.97 -5.51
C GLY A 174 4.19 -17.53 -6.02
N ASN A 175 5.02 -17.13 -7.00
CA ASN A 175 5.00 -15.81 -7.63
C ASN A 175 4.56 -15.95 -9.09
N GLY A 176 3.60 -15.13 -9.51
CA GLY A 176 3.14 -15.11 -10.90
C GLY A 176 3.91 -14.07 -11.71
N GLN A 177 3.74 -14.13 -13.03
CA GLN A 177 4.13 -13.03 -13.90
C GLN A 177 3.10 -11.91 -13.75
N PRO A 178 3.49 -10.69 -13.33
CA PRO A 178 2.57 -9.57 -13.23
C PRO A 178 1.94 -9.26 -14.59
N LEU A 179 0.64 -9.02 -14.59
CA LEU A 179 -0.14 -8.60 -15.74
C LEU A 179 -0.60 -7.16 -15.57
N THR A 180 -0.42 -6.37 -16.62
CA THR A 180 -1.10 -5.09 -16.72
C THR A 180 -2.62 -5.29 -16.89
N ARG A 181 -3.39 -4.24 -16.60
CA ARG A 181 -4.84 -4.25 -16.82
C ARG A 181 -5.21 -4.55 -18.28
N GLU A 182 -4.41 -4.06 -19.22
CA GLU A 182 -4.61 -4.27 -20.65
C GLU A 182 -4.36 -5.73 -21.06
N GLU A 183 -3.27 -6.32 -20.58
CA GLU A 183 -2.93 -7.73 -20.83
C GLU A 183 -3.98 -8.67 -20.24
N LEU A 184 -4.44 -8.41 -19.01
CA LEU A 184 -5.53 -9.18 -18.39
C LEU A 184 -6.82 -9.07 -19.22
N ALA A 185 -7.19 -7.86 -19.63
CA ALA A 185 -8.38 -7.64 -20.46
C ALA A 185 -8.26 -8.32 -21.83
N GLN A 186 -7.07 -8.32 -22.43
CA GLN A 186 -6.80 -9.00 -23.69
C GLN A 186 -6.92 -10.52 -23.53
N LYS A 187 -6.27 -11.13 -22.53
CA LYS A 187 -6.37 -12.57 -22.26
C LYS A 187 -7.82 -13.00 -22.05
N ARG A 188 -8.58 -12.24 -21.24
CA ARG A 188 -10.00 -12.51 -21.01
C ARG A 188 -10.85 -12.43 -22.29
N ARG A 189 -10.59 -11.46 -23.16
CA ARG A 189 -11.31 -11.35 -24.45
C ARG A 189 -10.95 -12.47 -25.42
N GLN A 190 -9.68 -12.84 -25.49
CA GLN A 190 -9.19 -13.87 -26.41
C GLN A 190 -9.64 -15.28 -26.02
N MET A 191 -9.62 -15.60 -24.72
CA MET A 191 -9.90 -16.94 -24.22
C MET A 191 -11.35 -17.12 -23.78
N ASN A 192 -12.06 -16.02 -23.50
CA ASN A 192 -13.40 -16.00 -22.90
C ASN A 192 -13.56 -17.00 -21.74
N PRO A 193 -12.69 -16.94 -20.71
CA PRO A 193 -12.63 -17.97 -19.68
C PRO A 193 -13.79 -17.84 -18.69
N SER A 194 -14.17 -18.96 -18.08
CA SER A 194 -15.01 -18.94 -16.87
C SER A 194 -14.21 -18.36 -15.72
N VAL A 195 -14.72 -17.26 -15.14
CA VAL A 195 -14.08 -16.56 -14.02
C VAL A 195 -14.75 -16.99 -12.72
N PHE A 196 -13.95 -17.42 -11.75
CA PHE A 196 -14.38 -17.83 -10.43
C PHE A 196 -13.91 -16.83 -9.37
N PHE A 197 -14.54 -16.87 -8.19
CA PHE A 197 -14.16 -16.06 -7.05
C PHE A 197 -13.63 -16.95 -5.93
N SER A 198 -12.44 -16.61 -5.40
CA SER A 198 -11.87 -17.24 -4.22
C SER A 198 -12.28 -16.47 -2.97
N GLY A 199 -13.07 -17.09 -2.10
CA GLY A 199 -13.46 -16.51 -0.81
C GLY A 199 -12.28 -16.31 0.14
N GLU A 200 -11.30 -17.22 0.10
CA GLU A 200 -10.12 -17.17 0.96
C GLU A 200 -9.18 -16.02 0.58
N LEU A 201 -8.88 -15.88 -0.71
CA LEU A 201 -7.99 -14.82 -1.20
C LEU A 201 -8.71 -13.48 -1.39
N CYS A 202 -10.04 -13.50 -1.41
CA CYS A 202 -10.87 -12.37 -1.83
C CYS A 202 -10.43 -11.83 -3.20
N ALA A 203 -10.18 -12.71 -4.16
CA ALA A 203 -9.70 -12.40 -5.50
C ALA A 203 -10.41 -13.27 -6.55
N ARG A 204 -10.39 -12.84 -7.81
CA ARG A 204 -10.94 -13.63 -8.93
C ARG A 204 -9.85 -14.42 -9.62
N TYR A 205 -10.20 -15.56 -10.17
CA TYR A 205 -9.25 -16.36 -10.93
C TYR A 205 -9.89 -17.08 -12.11
N PHE A 206 -9.06 -17.49 -13.05
CA PHE A 206 -9.42 -18.44 -14.10
C PHE A 206 -8.19 -19.27 -14.50
N THR A 207 -8.42 -20.38 -15.16
CA THR A 207 -7.36 -21.23 -15.72
C THR A 207 -7.45 -21.29 -17.23
N TYR A 208 -6.31 -21.48 -17.89
CA TYR A 208 -6.25 -21.69 -19.33
C TYR A 208 -5.07 -22.59 -19.69
N MET A 209 -5.08 -23.14 -20.90
CA MET A 209 -3.97 -23.94 -21.44
C MET A 209 -3.21 -23.12 -22.47
N ASN A 210 -1.90 -23.01 -22.32
CA ASN A 210 -1.04 -22.43 -23.36
C ASN A 210 -0.72 -23.50 -24.42
N ARG A 211 -0.71 -23.09 -25.70
CA ARG A 211 -0.45 -23.97 -26.86
C ARG A 211 0.96 -24.56 -26.84
N GLU A 212 1.91 -23.88 -26.19
CA GLU A 212 3.31 -24.31 -26.07
C GLU A 212 3.60 -25.16 -24.80
N GLY A 213 2.56 -25.59 -24.07
CA GLY A 213 2.68 -26.80 -23.23
C GLY A 213 2.55 -26.64 -21.71
N GLY A 214 1.66 -25.78 -21.22
CA GLY A 214 1.41 -25.68 -19.77
C GLY A 214 0.01 -25.22 -19.40
N ALA A 215 -0.49 -25.69 -18.26
CA ALA A 215 -1.65 -25.12 -17.60
C ALA A 215 -1.24 -23.81 -16.92
N HIS A 216 -2.08 -22.80 -17.02
CA HIS A 216 -1.89 -21.51 -16.40
C HIS A 216 -3.05 -21.20 -15.46
N PHE A 217 -2.75 -20.48 -14.39
CA PHE A 217 -3.69 -19.97 -13.41
C PHE A 217 -3.49 -18.46 -13.33
N VAL A 218 -4.55 -17.69 -13.59
CA VAL A 218 -4.50 -16.23 -13.49
C VAL A 218 -5.30 -15.82 -12.27
N LEU A 219 -4.66 -15.10 -11.35
CA LEU A 219 -5.29 -14.50 -10.17
C LEU A 219 -5.33 -12.99 -10.37
N PHE A 220 -6.46 -12.35 -10.10
CA PHE A 220 -6.59 -10.91 -10.27
C PHE A 220 -7.64 -10.25 -9.39
N ASP A 221 -7.49 -8.92 -9.26
CA ASP A 221 -8.37 -8.05 -8.51
C ASP A 221 -9.15 -7.04 -9.38
N ASP A 222 -10.34 -6.69 -8.92
CA ASP A 222 -11.15 -5.58 -9.42
C ASP A 222 -11.83 -4.83 -8.27
N GLY A 223 -12.69 -3.85 -8.57
CA GLY A 223 -13.35 -3.05 -7.54
C GLY A 223 -14.15 -3.86 -6.51
N ASP A 224 -14.76 -4.98 -6.93
CA ASP A 224 -15.53 -5.83 -6.02
C ASP A 224 -14.62 -6.61 -5.07
N THR A 225 -13.49 -7.11 -5.58
CA THR A 225 -12.52 -7.85 -4.77
C THR A 225 -11.87 -6.92 -3.75
N LEU A 226 -11.48 -5.71 -4.15
CA LEU A 226 -10.94 -4.69 -3.24
C LEU A 226 -11.91 -4.31 -2.13
N ARG A 227 -13.18 -4.07 -2.47
CA ARG A 227 -14.23 -3.80 -1.48
C ARG A 227 -14.39 -4.98 -0.52
N ARG A 228 -14.35 -6.22 -1.03
CA ARG A 228 -14.43 -7.41 -0.19
C ARG A 228 -13.21 -7.55 0.75
N LYS A 229 -12.00 -7.23 0.28
CA LYS A 229 -10.79 -7.18 1.12
C LYS A 229 -10.96 -6.18 2.28
N MET A 230 -11.53 -5.01 2.01
CA MET A 230 -11.86 -4.04 3.07
C MET A 230 -12.90 -4.58 4.06
N GLU A 231 -13.95 -5.25 3.59
CA GLU A 231 -14.94 -5.88 4.48
C GLU A 231 -14.33 -6.93 5.41
N VAL A 232 -13.43 -7.77 4.89
CA VAL A 232 -12.71 -8.78 5.69
C VAL A 232 -11.82 -8.11 6.74
N ALA A 233 -11.07 -7.08 6.36
CA ALA A 233 -10.24 -6.32 7.31
C ALA A 233 -11.07 -5.62 8.40
N ARG A 234 -12.22 -5.01 8.05
CA ARG A 234 -13.14 -4.42 9.05
C ARG A 234 -13.63 -5.45 10.05
N ARG A 235 -13.94 -6.68 9.61
CA ARG A 235 -14.35 -7.78 10.50
C ARG A 235 -13.23 -8.22 11.44
N ALA A 236 -11.97 -8.09 11.01
CA ALA A 236 -10.78 -8.29 11.84
C ALA A 236 -10.45 -7.07 12.74
N GLY A 237 -11.29 -6.02 12.76
CA GLY A 237 -11.06 -4.81 13.56
C GLY A 237 -10.07 -3.81 12.94
N ILE A 238 -9.67 -4.02 11.68
CA ILE A 238 -8.72 -3.16 10.97
C ILE A 238 -9.50 -2.08 10.22
N HIS A 239 -9.24 -0.83 10.59
CA HIS A 239 -9.92 0.36 10.04
C HIS A 239 -8.96 1.32 9.33
N THR A 240 -7.71 0.92 9.11
CA THR A 240 -6.75 1.72 8.33
C THR A 240 -6.43 1.03 7.02
N PHE A 241 -6.62 1.75 5.92
CA PHE A 241 -6.43 1.26 4.56
C PHE A 241 -5.45 2.17 3.83
N LEU A 242 -4.50 1.58 3.10
CA LEU A 242 -3.60 2.28 2.20
C LEU A 242 -3.80 1.72 0.80
N ALA A 243 -3.88 2.59 -0.21
CA ALA A 243 -3.98 2.17 -1.60
C ALA A 243 -3.29 3.18 -2.52
N ALA A 244 -2.73 2.71 -3.63
CA ALA A 244 -2.22 3.61 -4.68
C ALA A 244 -3.36 4.16 -5.53
N TRP A 245 -3.34 5.46 -5.83
CA TRP A 245 -4.38 6.09 -6.64
C TRP A 245 -4.65 5.37 -7.98
N PRO A 246 -3.63 4.96 -8.77
CA PRO A 246 -3.85 4.24 -10.03
C PRO A 246 -4.59 2.91 -9.89
N GLU A 247 -4.57 2.29 -8.72
CA GLU A 247 -5.23 1.00 -8.47
C GLU A 247 -6.73 1.15 -8.17
N VAL A 248 -7.09 2.27 -7.55
CA VAL A 248 -8.46 2.51 -7.06
C VAL A 248 -9.22 3.58 -7.84
N ALA A 249 -8.56 4.36 -8.70
CA ALA A 249 -9.14 5.51 -9.38
C ALA A 249 -10.48 5.21 -10.09
N ASP A 250 -10.62 4.03 -10.70
CA ASP A 250 -11.82 3.59 -11.41
C ASP A 250 -12.89 2.94 -10.52
N CYS A 251 -12.62 2.72 -9.24
CA CYS A 251 -13.53 2.07 -8.30
C CYS A 251 -13.64 2.77 -6.93
N VAL A 252 -13.12 3.99 -6.76
CA VAL A 252 -13.12 4.72 -5.49
C VAL A 252 -14.49 4.82 -4.82
N GLU A 253 -15.55 5.09 -5.58
CA GLU A 253 -16.93 5.15 -5.05
C GLU A 253 -17.39 3.80 -4.52
N GLN A 254 -17.01 2.71 -5.19
CA GLN A 254 -17.33 1.34 -4.77
C GLN A 254 -16.61 0.98 -3.46
N LEU A 255 -15.46 1.58 -3.18
CA LEU A 255 -14.73 1.42 -1.91
C LEU A 255 -15.36 2.21 -0.76
N GLY A 256 -16.45 2.95 -1.02
CA GLY A 256 -17.15 3.77 -0.04
C GLY A 256 -16.53 5.16 0.16
N LEU A 257 -15.65 5.59 -0.75
CA LEU A 257 -15.10 6.94 -0.72
C LEU A 257 -16.16 7.94 -1.19
N GLN A 258 -16.40 8.95 -0.35
CA GLN A 258 -17.31 10.03 -0.66
C GLN A 258 -16.54 11.25 -1.15
N ARG A 259 -17.18 12.07 -1.99
CA ARG A 259 -16.63 13.39 -2.31
C ARG A 259 -16.67 14.28 -1.06
N ALA A 260 -15.59 15.01 -0.80
CA ALA A 260 -15.47 15.87 0.38
C ALA A 260 -16.60 16.93 0.48
N GLN A 261 -17.21 17.31 -0.65
CA GLN A 261 -18.32 18.27 -0.71
C GLN A 261 -19.68 17.71 -0.25
N SER A 262 -19.82 16.39 -0.08
CA SER A 262 -21.09 15.76 0.32
C SER A 262 -21.35 15.77 1.84
N ARG A 263 -20.43 16.30 2.65
CA ARG A 263 -20.56 16.40 4.11
C ARG A 263 -21.03 17.76 4.65
N ALA A 264 -21.29 18.73 3.78
CA ALA A 264 -21.76 20.06 4.18
C ALA A 264 -23.29 20.21 4.14
N ARG A 265 -24.05 19.12 4.25
CA ARG A 265 -25.51 19.15 4.42
C ARG A 265 -25.93 18.28 5.58
#